data_AF-A0A353RWY8-F1
#
_entry.id   AF-A0A353RWY8-F1
#
_cell.length_a   1.000
_cell.length_b   1.000
_cell.length_c   1.000
_cell.angle_alpha   90.00
_cell.angle_beta   90.00
_cell.angle_gamma   90.00
#
_symmetry.space_group_name_H-M   'P 1'
#
loop_
_entity.id
_entity.type
_entity.pdbx_description
1 polymer ?
#
loop_
_entity_poly.entity_id
_entity_poly.type
_entity_poly.pdbx_seq_one_letter_code
_entity_poly.pdbx_strand_id
1 'polypeptide(L)' 'MTIKKIILLILGIIFVIILAQNTQVLSMQILFWKISMSRIIFIPFIMIIGFIIGFLVGRKSWDW' A
#
# COMPACT_ATOMS: atom_id res chain seq x y z
N MET A 1 14.36 23.73 -20.06
CA MET A 1 13.98 22.52 -19.32
C MET A 1 13.74 21.40 -20.33
N THR A 2 14.44 20.27 -20.24
CA THR A 2 14.16 19.11 -21.12
C THR A 2 12.84 18.45 -20.70
N ILE A 3 12.06 17.94 -21.67
CA ILE A 3 10.76 17.30 -21.45
C ILE A 3 10.80 16.23 -20.34
N LYS A 4 11.88 15.44 -20.28
CA LYS A 4 12.08 14.43 -19.22
C LYS A 4 12.07 15.02 -17.81
N LYS A 5 12.65 16.20 -17.61
CA LYS A 5 12.68 16.89 -16.31
C LYS A 5 11.31 17.44 -15.91
N ILE A 6 10.54 17.92 -16.90
CA ILE A 6 9.17 18.40 -16.68
C ILE A 6 8.26 17.23 -16.28
N ILE A 7 8.36 16.11 -16.99
CA ILE A 7 7.62 14.88 -16.65
C ILE A 7 7.98 14.40 -15.25
N LEU A 8 9.28 14.36 -14.90
CA LEU A 8 9.74 13.96 -13.57
C LEU A 8 9.20 14.89 -12.47
N LEU A 9 9.20 16.21 -12.71
CA LEU A 9 8.65 17.19 -11.78
C LEU A 9 7.14 16.97 -11.56
N ILE A 10 6.40 16.78 -12.65
CA ILE A 10 4.95 16.54 -12.60
C ILE A 10 4.66 15.25 -11.83
N LEU A 11 5.38 14.16 -12.13
CA LEU A 11 5.23 12.90 -11.37
C LEU A 11 5.56 13.09 -9.89
N GLY A 12 6.61 13.83 -9.56
CA GLY A 12 6.98 14.13 -8.18
C GLY A 12 5.89 14.88 -7.43
N ILE A 13 5.30 15.90 -8.06
CA ILE A 13 4.18 16.67 -7.48
C ILE A 13 2.96 15.77 -7.27
N ILE A 14 2.57 14.99 -8.27
CA ILE A 14 1.43 14.06 -8.17
C ILE A 14 1.69 13.05 -7.04
N PHE A 15 2.89 12.49 -6.95
CA PHE A 15 3.27 11.56 -5.89
C PHE A 15 3.10 12.19 -4.50
N VAL A 16 3.63 13.39 -4.27
CA VAL A 16 3.48 14.10 -3.00
C VAL A 16 2.02 14.39 -2.67
N ILE A 17 1.20 14.77 -3.66
CA ILE A 17 -0.24 14.98 -3.48
C ILE A 17 -0.92 13.67 -3.05
N ILE A 18 -0.60 12.55 -3.69
CA ILE A 18 -1.11 11.23 -3.32
C ILE A 18 -0.70 10.90 -1.89
N LEU A 19 0.56 11.13 -1.50
CA LEU A 19 1.01 10.91 -0.12
C LEU A 19 0.17 11.74 0.85
N ALA A 20 0.07 13.05 0.61
CA ALA A 20 -0.62 14.00 1.47
C ALA A 20 -2.11 13.64 1.64
N GLN A 21 -2.81 13.33 0.55
CA GLN A 21 -4.22 12.94 0.58
C GLN A 21 -4.46 11.59 1.28
N ASN A 22 -3.50 10.66 1.21
CA ASN A 22 -3.62 9.33 1.80
C ASN A 22 -2.97 9.21 3.19
N THR A 23 -2.56 10.33 3.80
CA THR A 23 -2.11 10.37 5.20
C THR A 23 -3.23 10.13 6.22
N GLN A 24 -4.50 10.17 5.77
CA GLN A 24 -5.66 9.95 6.63
C GLN A 24 -5.50 8.69 7.49
N VAL A 25 -5.73 8.86 8.79
CA VAL A 25 -5.70 7.77 9.76
C VAL A 25 -6.92 6.90 9.54
N LEU A 26 -6.67 5.67 9.12
CA LEU A 26 -7.68 4.64 8.96
C LEU A 26 -7.81 3.90 10.30
N SER A 27 -9.00 3.97 10.88
CA SER A 27 -9.33 3.22 12.10
C SER A 27 -9.93 1.89 11.70
N MET A 28 -9.27 0.80 12.08
CA MET A 28 -9.74 -0.56 11.87
C MET A 28 -10.22 -1.15 13.18
N GLN A 29 -11.22 -2.02 13.06
CA GLN A 29 -11.68 -2.86 14.14
C GLN A 29 -11.37 -4.31 13.78
N ILE A 30 -10.49 -4.93 14.55
CA ILE A 30 -10.11 -6.33 14.39
C ILE A 30 -10.63 -7.08 15.61
N LEU A 31 -11.72 -7.83 15.43
CA LEU A 31 -12.45 -8.48 16.52
C LEU A 31 -12.83 -7.44 17.60
N PHE A 32 -12.11 -7.42 18.72
CA PHE A 32 -12.31 -6.49 19.84
C PHE A 32 -11.27 -5.36 19.91
N TRP A 33 -10.35 -5.28 18.95
CA TRP A 33 -9.23 -4.35 18.95
C TRP A 33 -9.48 -3.20 17.99
N LYS A 34 -9.21 -1.96 18.43
CA LYS A 34 -9.24 -0.78 17.57
C LYS A 34 -7.82 -0.33 17.30
N ILE A 35 -7.42 -0.35 16.04
CA ILE A 35 -6.08 0.04 15.59
C ILE A 35 -6.24 1.22 14.64
N SER A 36 -5.54 2.30 14.91
CA SER A 36 -5.55 3.50 14.08
C SER A 36 -4.17 3.67 13.44
N MET A 37 -4.11 3.63 12.11
CA MET A 37 -2.85 3.79 11.38
C MET A 37 -3.07 4.47 10.04
N SER A 38 -2.00 5.03 9.45
CA SER A 38 -2.11 5.72 8.17
C SER A 38 -2.51 4.77 7.05
N ARG A 39 -3.51 5.16 6.23
CA ARG A 39 -4.00 4.38 5.10
C ARG A 39 -2.87 3.99 4.14
N ILE A 40 -1.89 4.88 3.96
CA ILE A 40 -0.76 4.67 3.08
C ILE A 40 0.18 3.54 3.51
N ILE A 41 0.25 3.25 4.81
CA ILE A 41 1.02 2.12 5.34
C ILE A 41 0.16 0.86 5.31
N PHE A 42 -1.14 1.00 5.59
CA PHE A 42 -2.05 -0.13 5.66
C PHE A 42 -2.21 -0.86 4.33
N ILE A 43 -2.41 -0.13 3.22
CA ILE A 43 -2.68 -0.75 1.92
C ILE A 43 -1.51 -1.64 1.46
N PRO A 44 -0.24 -1.19 1.45
CA PRO A 44 0.89 -2.07 1.13
C PRO A 44 1.02 -3.23 2.10
N PHE A 45 0.81 -3.00 3.40
CA PHE A 45 0.94 -4.02 4.42
C PHE A 45 -0.04 -5.18 4.21
N ILE A 46 -1.33 -4.89 3.97
CA ILE A 46 -2.34 -5.93 3.74
C ILE A 46 -2.11 -6.65 2.39
N MET A 47 -1.61 -5.95 1.37
CA MET A 47 -1.21 -6.56 0.10
C MET A 47 -0.07 -7.56 0.29
N ILE A 48 0.98 -7.21 1.06
CA ILE A 48 2.10 -8.11 1.35
C ILE A 48 1.61 -9.35 2.10
N ILE A 49 0.76 -9.17 3.11
CA ILE A 49 0.19 -10.29 3.87
C ILE A 49 -0.61 -11.22 2.95
N GLY A 50 -1.51 -10.66 2.13
CA GLY A 50 -2.30 -11.43 1.18
C GLY A 50 -1.43 -12.18 0.17
N PHE A 51 -0.38 -11.53 -0.34
CA PHE A 51 0.58 -12.14 -1.24
C PHE A 51 1.33 -13.31 -0.59
N ILE A 52 1.86 -13.12 0.64
CA ILE A 52 2.56 -14.17 1.38
C ILE A 52 1.63 -15.37 1.64
N ILE A 53 0.42 -15.12 2.12
CA ILE A 53 -0.58 -16.18 2.37
C ILE A 53 -0.87 -16.92 1.07
N GLY A 54 -1.19 -16.21 -0.02
CA GLY A 54 -1.47 -16.80 -1.32
C GLY A 54 -0.30 -17.61 -1.87
N PHE A 55 0.93 -17.10 -1.73
CA PHE A 55 2.14 -17.79 -2.15
C PHE A 55 2.37 -19.09 -1.37
N LEU A 56 2.21 -19.06 -0.04
CA LEU A 56 2.37 -20.24 0.81
C LEU A 56 1.29 -21.31 0.56
N VAL A 57 0.02 -20.88 0.43
CA VAL A 57 -1.10 -21.78 0.11
C VAL A 57 -0.94 -22.36 -1.29
N GLY A 58 -0.60 -21.54 -2.28
CA GLY A 58 -0.35 -21.97 -3.65
C GLY A 58 0.82 -22.94 -3.76
N ARG A 59 1.92 -22.70 -3.02
CA ARG A 59 3.05 -23.63 -2.93
C ARG A 59 2.60 -25.00 -2.42
N LYS A 60 1.86 -25.05 -1.31
CA LYS A 60 1.32 -26.30 -0.75
C LYS A 60 0.35 -27.01 -1.72
N SER A 61 -0.38 -26.26 -2.54
CA SER A 61 -1.27 -26.83 -3.56
C SER A 61 -0.51 -27.51 -4.72
N TRP A 62 0.75 -27.14 -4.96
CA TRP A 62 1.53 -27.66 -6.08
C TRP A 62 2.33 -28.92 -5.72
N ASP A 63 2.40 -29.27 -4.43
CA ASP A 63 3.12 -30.43 -3.91
C ASP A 63 2.29 -31.76 -3.97
N TRP A 64 1.36 -31.89 -4.93
CA TRP A 64 0.59 -33.12 -5.23
C TRP A 64 1.06 -33.79 -6.51
#